data_AF-A0A960IG01-F1
#
_entry.id   AF-A0A960IG01-F1
#
_cell.length_a   1.000
_cell.length_b   1.000
_cell.length_c   1.000
_cell.angle_alpha   90.00
_cell.angle_beta   90.00
_cell.angle_gamma   90.00
#
_symmetry.space_group_name_H-M   'P 1'
#
loop_
_entity.id
_entity.type
_entity.pdbx_description
1 polymer ?
#
loop_
_entity_poly.entity_id
_entity_poly.type
_entity_poly.pdbx_seq_one_letter_code
_entity_poly.pdbx_strand_id
1 'polypeptide(L)'
;TGLVLALTGISLKNGIGFVLYLGLGWAAVFALPQFVSALTPVQLALMLAGGLFYTAGAIFLATRWPDPFPKVFGYHEVWHVMTVLAGICLAIDIWWVSLSAA
;
A
#
# COMPACT_ATOMS: atom_id res chain seq x y z
N THR A 1 4.32 -9.88 12.43
CA THR A 1 2.84 -9.76 12.38
C THR A 1 2.24 -10.40 11.12
N GLY A 2 2.67 -10.04 9.89
CA GLY A 2 2.21 -10.70 8.66
C GLY A 2 2.62 -12.17 8.49
N LEU A 3 3.86 -12.52 8.84
CA LEU A 3 4.35 -13.91 8.85
C LEU A 3 3.52 -14.83 9.76
N VAL A 4 3.08 -14.33 10.92
CA VAL A 4 2.26 -15.09 11.88
C VAL A 4 0.85 -15.35 11.30
N LEU A 5 0.26 -14.38 10.60
CA LEU A 5 -1.04 -14.54 9.93
C LEU A 5 -0.98 -15.48 8.73
N ALA A 6 0.17 -15.51 8.03
CA ALA A 6 0.42 -16.44 6.94
C ALA A 6 0.57 -17.89 7.47
N LEU A 7 1.34 -18.07 8.55
CA LEU A 7 1.61 -19.39 9.14
C LEU A 7 0.40 -20.01 9.87
N THR A 8 -0.49 -19.18 10.41
CA THR A 8 -1.72 -19.65 11.07
C THR A 8 -2.85 -20.00 10.08
N GLY A 9 -2.64 -19.82 8.77
CA GLY A 9 -3.62 -20.13 7.73
C GLY A 9 -4.84 -19.18 7.70
N ILE A 10 -4.91 -18.22 8.63
CA ILE A 10 -5.99 -17.22 8.72
C ILE A 10 -6.04 -16.36 7.45
N SER A 11 -4.88 -16.10 6.83
CA SER A 11 -4.79 -15.34 5.58
C SER A 11 -5.46 -16.02 4.37
N LEU A 12 -5.67 -17.34 4.40
CA LEU A 12 -6.22 -18.12 3.28
C LEU A 12 -7.75 -18.20 3.28
N LYS A 13 -8.41 -17.85 4.40
CA LYS A 13 -9.87 -17.92 4.52
C LYS A 13 -10.54 -16.64 3.99
N ASN A 14 -11.39 -16.78 2.97
CA ASN A 14 -12.49 -15.88 2.60
C ASN A 14 -12.14 -14.37 2.51
N GLY A 15 -10.94 -14.01 2.06
CA GLY A 15 -10.54 -12.60 1.91
C GLY A 15 -10.21 -11.87 3.23
N ILE A 16 -10.19 -12.56 4.37
CA ILE A 16 -9.76 -11.99 5.66
C ILE A 16 -8.31 -11.51 5.58
N GLY A 17 -7.44 -12.25 4.89
CA GLY A 17 -6.07 -11.83 4.63
C GLY A 17 -6.03 -10.47 3.93
N PHE A 18 -6.83 -10.26 2.89
CA PHE A 18 -6.89 -9.00 2.14
C PHE A 18 -7.28 -7.83 3.05
N VAL A 19 -8.32 -7.97 3.88
CA VAL A 19 -8.77 -6.92 4.81
C VAL A 19 -7.72 -6.63 5.88
N LEU A 20 -7.09 -7.66 6.45
CA LEU A 20 -6.07 -7.51 7.48
C LEU A 20 -4.80 -6.83 6.94
N TYR A 21 -4.35 -7.21 5.75
CA TYR A 21 -3.19 -6.57 5.11
C TYR A 21 -3.49 -5.11 4.74
N LEU A 22 -4.68 -4.81 4.23
CA LEU A 22 -5.13 -3.43 3.95
C LEU A 22 -5.16 -2.58 5.23
N GLY A 23 -5.72 -3.13 6.30
CA GLY A 23 -5.76 -2.46 7.61
C GLY A 23 -4.37 -2.21 8.20
N LEU A 24 -3.42 -3.12 7.99
CA LEU A 24 -2.04 -2.92 8.42
C LEU A 24 -1.37 -1.73 7.70
N GLY A 25 -1.62 -1.56 6.40
CA GLY A 25 -1.12 -0.40 5.65
C GLY A 25 -1.67 0.93 6.17
N TRP A 26 -2.92 0.93 6.65
CA TRP A 26 -3.55 2.12 7.23
C TRP A 26 -3.10 2.44 8.65
N ALA A 27 -2.32 1.58 9.31
CA ALA A 27 -1.78 1.88 10.64
C ALA A 27 -0.92 3.17 10.66
N ALA A 28 -0.32 3.53 9.52
CA ALA A 28 0.41 4.79 9.36
C ALA A 28 -0.44 6.04 9.62
N VAL A 29 -1.76 5.98 9.44
CA VAL A 29 -2.69 7.09 9.70
C VAL A 29 -2.67 7.49 11.18
N PHE A 30 -2.50 6.54 12.10
CA PHE A 30 -2.40 6.85 13.54
C PHE A 30 -1.11 7.59 13.90
N ALA A 31 -0.09 7.50 13.04
CA ALA A 31 1.19 8.20 13.18
C ALA A 31 1.28 9.48 12.32
N LEU A 32 0.19 9.89 11.65
CA LEU A 32 0.16 11.09 10.80
C LEU A 32 0.64 12.36 11.52
N PRO A 33 0.18 12.68 12.75
CA PRO A 33 0.63 13.88 13.44
C PRO A 33 2.16 13.94 13.59
N GLN A 34 2.77 12.81 13.90
CA GLN A 34 4.21 12.64 14.07
C GLN A 34 4.91 12.83 12.73
N PHE A 35 4.38 12.23 11.65
CA PHE A 35 4.93 12.41 10.30
C PHE A 35 4.85 13.85 9.80
N VAL A 36 3.74 14.56 10.05
CA VAL A 36 3.59 15.96 9.65
C VAL A 36 4.61 16.85 10.36
N SER A 37 4.97 16.54 11.61
CA SER A 37 6.00 17.29 12.34
C SER A 37 7.45 16.92 11.96
N ALA A 38 7.66 15.71 11.43
CA ALA A 38 9.00 15.15 11.20
C ALA A 38 9.44 15.16 9.73
N LEU A 39 8.49 15.18 8.79
CA LEU A 39 8.76 15.07 7.36
C LEU A 39 8.63 16.41 6.65
N THR A 40 9.44 16.59 5.62
CA THR A 40 9.28 17.71 4.69
C THR A 40 7.97 17.56 3.89
N PRO A 41 7.45 18.66 3.29
CA PRO A 41 6.25 18.59 2.45
C PRO A 41 6.34 17.58 1.30
N VAL A 42 7.53 17.39 0.73
CA VAL A 42 7.77 16.43 -0.36
C VAL A 42 7.67 14.98 0.14
N GLN A 43 8.31 14.68 1.27
CA GLN A 43 8.25 13.36 1.91
C GLN A 43 6.80 13.01 2.33
N LEU A 44 6.09 13.99 2.91
CA LEU A 44 4.67 13.81 3.23
C LEU A 44 3.82 13.57 1.98
N ALA A 45 4.08 14.28 0.88
CA ALA A 45 3.39 14.06 -0.38
C ALA A 45 3.67 12.67 -0.98
N LEU A 46 4.91 12.18 -0.91
CA LEU A 46 5.26 10.82 -1.34
C LEU A 46 4.55 9.76 -0.51
N MET A 47 4.51 9.92 0.81
CA MET A 47 3.78 9.02 1.70
C MET A 47 2.28 9.02 1.42
N LEU A 48 1.67 10.19 1.25
CA LEU A 48 0.25 10.32 0.88
C LEU A 48 -0.04 9.70 -0.49
N ALA A 49 0.80 9.95 -1.48
CA ALA A 49 0.68 9.34 -2.81
C ALA A 49 0.76 7.82 -2.74
N GLY A 50 1.70 7.28 -1.96
CA GLY A 50 1.82 5.85 -1.71
C GLY A 50 0.54 5.26 -1.08
N GLY A 51 -0.01 5.91 -0.06
CA GLY A 51 -1.27 5.52 0.57
C GLY A 51 -2.48 5.56 -0.38
N LEU A 52 -2.53 6.57 -1.27
CA LEU A 52 -3.58 6.69 -2.28
C LEU A 52 -3.48 5.58 -3.33
N PHE A 53 -2.29 5.30 -3.87
CA PHE A 53 -2.11 4.19 -4.81
C PHE A 53 -2.48 2.84 -4.18
N TYR A 54 -2.06 2.60 -2.94
CA TYR A 54 -2.39 1.38 -2.21
C TYR A 54 -3.91 1.20 -2.05
N THR A 55 -4.60 2.28 -1.65
CA THR A 55 -6.06 2.27 -1.45
C THR A 55 -6.80 2.12 -2.78
N ALA A 56 -6.39 2.83 -3.83
CA ALA A 56 -6.99 2.72 -5.16
C ALA A 56 -6.83 1.31 -5.74
N GLY A 57 -5.64 0.71 -5.63
CA GLY A 57 -5.41 -0.68 -6.04
C GLY A 57 -6.33 -1.65 -5.29
N ALA A 58 -6.51 -1.48 -3.99
CA ALA A 58 -7.41 -2.30 -3.19
C ALA A 58 -8.88 -2.17 -3.65
N ILE A 59 -9.33 -0.95 -3.97
CA ILE A 59 -10.67 -0.70 -4.53
C ILE A 59 -10.82 -1.40 -5.88
N PHE A 60 -9.82 -1.32 -6.76
CA PHE A 60 -9.88 -1.97 -8.07
C PHE A 60 -9.96 -3.50 -7.97
N LEU A 61 -9.16 -4.09 -7.06
CA LEU A 61 -9.23 -5.52 -6.79
C LEU A 61 -10.61 -5.93 -6.23
N ALA A 62 -11.15 -5.16 -5.29
CA ALA A 62 -12.43 -5.45 -4.64
C ALA A 62 -13.63 -5.31 -5.58
N THR A 63 -13.62 -4.28 -6.44
CA THR A 63 -14.69 -4.01 -7.41
C THR A 63 -14.56 -4.84 -8.70
N ARG A 64 -13.44 -5.54 -8.88
CA ARG A 64 -13.09 -6.28 -10.11
C ARG A 64 -13.15 -5.40 -11.35
N TRP A 65 -12.72 -4.15 -11.18
CA TRP A 65 -12.72 -3.12 -12.22
C TRP A 65 -11.53 -2.18 -11.98
N PRO A 66 -10.84 -1.65 -13.00
CA PRO A 66 -11.10 -1.80 -14.44
C PRO A 66 -10.60 -3.13 -15.01
N ASP A 67 -11.16 -3.53 -16.15
CA ASP A 67 -10.74 -4.74 -16.88
C ASP A 67 -10.37 -4.40 -18.33
N PRO A 68 -9.18 -3.79 -18.57
CA PRO A 68 -8.79 -3.30 -19.89
C PRO A 68 -8.65 -4.41 -20.93
N PHE A 69 -8.03 -5.53 -20.54
CA PHE A 69 -7.76 -6.68 -21.39
C PHE A 69 -7.96 -7.99 -20.62
N PRO A 70 -9.20 -8.50 -20.50
CA PRO A 70 -9.55 -9.61 -19.59
C PRO A 70 -8.75 -10.90 -19.74
N LYS A 71 -8.09 -11.10 -20.89
CA LYS A 71 -7.28 -12.28 -21.19
C LYS A 71 -5.82 -12.16 -20.74
N VAL A 72 -5.32 -10.95 -20.51
CA VAL A 72 -3.87 -10.69 -20.29
C VAL A 72 -3.57 -9.62 -19.23
N PHE A 73 -4.48 -8.68 -19.00
CA PHE A 73 -4.30 -7.54 -18.11
C PHE A 73 -5.67 -7.00 -17.68
N GLY A 74 -6.19 -7.54 -16.59
CA GLY A 74 -7.45 -7.14 -15.98
C GLY A 74 -7.26 -6.43 -14.64
N TYR A 75 -8.30 -6.48 -13.80
CA TYR A 75 -8.33 -5.78 -12.51
C TYR A 75 -7.22 -6.23 -11.54
N HIS A 76 -6.77 -7.48 -11.67
CA HIS A 76 -5.74 -8.05 -10.81
C HIS A 76 -4.36 -7.45 -11.11
N GLU A 77 -4.03 -7.34 -12.40
CA GLU A 77 -2.79 -6.72 -12.86
C GLU A 77 -2.80 -5.21 -12.61
N VAL A 78 -3.96 -4.55 -12.75
CA VAL A 78 -4.12 -3.14 -12.35
C VAL A 78 -3.84 -2.96 -10.85
N TRP A 79 -4.35 -3.85 -10.00
CA TRP A 79 -4.01 -3.86 -8.57
C TRP A 79 -2.51 -4.02 -8.34
N HIS A 80 -1.85 -4.95 -9.03
CA HIS A 80 -0.39 -5.11 -8.94
C HIS A 80 0.36 -3.84 -9.30
N VAL A 81 0.01 -3.18 -10.40
CA VAL A 81 0.64 -1.92 -10.82
C VAL A 81 0.47 -0.84 -9.75
N MET A 82 -0.74 -0.66 -9.23
CA MET A 82 -0.99 0.32 -8.16
C MET A 82 -0.18 0.00 -6.90
N THR A 83 -0.06 -1.27 -6.54
CA THR A 83 0.72 -1.71 -5.37
C THR A 83 2.22 -1.50 -5.58
N VAL A 84 2.73 -1.69 -6.81
CA VAL A 84 4.12 -1.38 -7.17
C VAL A 84 4.39 0.11 -7.09
N LEU A 85 3.50 0.95 -7.63
CA LEU A 85 3.61 2.42 -7.54
C LEU A 85 3.63 2.88 -6.08
N ALA A 86 2.74 2.33 -5.24
CA ALA A 86 2.74 2.60 -3.80
C ALA A 86 4.08 2.26 -3.14
N GLY A 87 4.64 1.08 -3.47
CA GLY A 87 5.94 0.63 -2.99
C GLY A 87 7.09 1.54 -3.44
N ILE A 88 7.07 2.02 -4.68
CA ILE A 88 8.07 2.97 -5.21
C ILE A 88 8.02 4.30 -4.46
N CYS A 89 6.83 4.87 -4.24
CA CYS A 89 6.68 6.12 -3.49
C CYS A 89 7.28 6.00 -2.08
N LEU A 90 6.93 4.93 -1.35
CA LEU A 90 7.44 4.71 0.00
C LEU A 90 8.93 4.38 0.03
N ALA A 91 9.44 3.63 -0.96
CA ALA A 91 10.86 3.35 -1.06
C ALA A 91 11.66 4.65 -1.26
N ILE A 92 11.24 5.51 -2.18
CA ILE A 92 11.88 6.81 -2.42
C ILE A 92 11.88 7.65 -1.14
N ASP A 93 10.75 7.71 -0.43
CA ASP A 93 10.64 8.44 0.83
C ASP A 93 11.63 7.93 1.90
N ILE A 94 11.66 6.62 2.13
CA ILE A 94 12.57 5.99 3.11
C ILE A 94 14.03 6.22 2.72
N TRP A 95 14.38 6.07 1.44
CA TRP A 95 15.73 6.32 0.95
C TRP A 95 16.12 7.78 1.16
N TRP A 96 15.22 8.73 0.88
CA TRP A 96 15.45 10.15 1.13
C TRP A 96 15.70 10.42 2.61
N VAL A 97 14.81 9.95 3.49
CA VAL A 97 14.95 10.14 4.95
C VAL A 97 16.29 9.61 5.43
N SER A 98 16.70 8.42 4.95
CA SER A 98 17.97 7.79 5.29
C SER A 98 19.18 8.63 4.86
N LEU A 99 19.13 9.23 3.68
CA LEU A 99 20.19 10.11 3.17
C LEU A 99 20.24 11.45 3.90
N SER A 100 19.10 11.97 4.35
CA SER A 100 19.03 13.23 5.11
C SER A 100 19.42 13.10 6.59
N ALA A 101 19.48 11.87 7.09
CA ALA A 101 19.88 11.55 8.46
C ALA A 101 21.39 11.25 8.62
N ALA A 102 22.13 11.23 7.50
CA ALA A 102 23.58 11.05 7.44
C ALA A 102 24.31 12.39 7.33
#